data_AF-A1BHQ3-F1
#
_entry.id   AF-A1BHQ3-F1
#
_cell.length_a   1.000
_cell.length_b   1.000
_cell.length_c   1.000
_cell.angle_alpha   90.00
_cell.angle_beta   90.00
_cell.angle_gamma   90.00
#
_symmetry.space_group_name_H-M   'P 1'
#
loop_
_entity.id
_entity.type
_entity.pdbx_description
1 polymer ?
#
loop_
_entity_poly.entity_id
_entity_poly.type
_entity_poly.pdbx_seq_one_letter_code
_entity_poly.pdbx_strand_id
1 'polypeptide(L)' 'MTAPLQPLAEVFGFRVNDHSARAKRYRAHRLCPFNNKIPNCTKDKAKNPLGVCSIFHNNNTVITCPI' A
#
# COMPACT_ATOMS: atom_id res chain seq x y z
N MET A 1 -19.41 -14.07 8.23
CA MET A 1 -18.25 -13.15 8.31
C MET A 1 -18.52 -12.01 7.35
N THR A 2 -18.66 -10.80 7.87
CA THR A 2 -19.04 -9.62 7.08
C THR A 2 -17.89 -9.21 6.19
N ALA A 3 -18.15 -8.96 4.90
CA ALA A 3 -17.12 -8.46 3.99
C ALA A 3 -16.54 -7.13 4.54
N PRO A 4 -15.23 -6.91 4.43
CA PRO A 4 -14.64 -5.65 4.86
C PRO A 4 -15.24 -4.49 4.06
N LEU A 5 -15.73 -3.46 4.76
CA LEU A 5 -16.38 -2.28 4.17
C LEU A 5 -15.48 -1.58 3.13
N GLN A 6 -14.17 -1.69 3.31
CA GLN A 6 -13.16 -1.23 2.37
C GLN A 6 -12.20 -2.37 1.99
N PRO A 7 -11.89 -2.57 0.70
CA PRO A 7 -11.05 -3.67 0.26
C PRO A 7 -9.55 -3.42 0.49
N LEU A 8 -9.14 -2.23 0.92
CA LEU A 8 -7.73 -1.90 1.13
C LEU A 8 -7.19 -2.56 2.39
N ALA A 9 -6.10 -3.34 2.24
CA ALA A 9 -5.36 -3.89 3.37
C ALA A 9 -4.14 -3.02 3.69
N GLU A 10 -3.32 -2.71 2.68
CA GLU A 10 -2.10 -1.90 2.84
C GLU A 10 -1.95 -0.82 1.78
N VAL A 11 -1.47 0.34 2.25
CA VAL A 11 -1.14 1.50 1.43
C VAL A 11 0.31 1.91 1.73
N PHE A 12 1.16 1.89 0.69
CA PHE A 12 2.61 2.09 0.77
C PHE A 12 3.30 1.17 1.78
N GLY A 13 2.88 -0.10 1.85
CA GLY A 13 3.46 -1.13 2.73
C GLY A 13 3.08 -1.03 4.20
N PHE A 14 2.06 -0.23 4.54
CA PHE A 14 1.52 -0.11 5.89
C PHE A 14 0.02 -0.36 5.88
N ARG A 15 -0.48 -1.06 6.92
CA ARG A 15 -1.92 -1.29 7.12
C ARG A 15 -2.70 0.02 7.16
N VAL A 16 -3.91 0.03 6.61
CA VAL A 16 -4.76 1.24 6.55
C VAL A 16 -5.00 1.93 7.89
N ASN A 17 -4.98 1.18 8.99
CA ASN A 17 -5.17 1.67 10.37
C ASN A 17 -3.85 1.98 11.10
N ASP A 18 -2.69 1.82 10.45
CA ASP A 18 -1.41 2.26 11.00
C ASP A 18 -1.28 3.78 10.82
N HIS A 19 -1.41 4.52 11.92
CA HIS A 19 -1.28 5.97 11.96
C HIS A 19 0.07 6.46 12.52
N SER A 20 1.08 5.58 12.58
CA SER A 20 2.43 5.93 13.03
C SER A 20 3.05 7.04 12.18
N ALA A 21 4.01 7.77 12.75
CA ALA A 21 4.76 8.81 12.03
C ALA A 21 5.46 8.25 10.78
N ARG A 22 5.92 7.00 10.86
CA ARG A 22 6.52 6.29 9.73
C ARG A 22 5.50 6.03 8.62
N ALA A 23 4.35 5.44 8.93
CA ALA A 23 3.30 5.19 7.94
C ALA A 23 2.80 6.48 7.28
N LYS A 24 2.63 7.56 8.07
CA LYS A 24 2.28 8.89 7.56
C LYS A 24 3.33 9.44 6.61
N ARG A 25 4.61 9.41 6.99
CA ARG A 25 5.74 9.87 6.16
C ARG A 25 5.79 9.11 4.83
N TYR A 26 5.71 7.79 4.88
CA TYR A 26 5.80 6.96 3.67
C TYR A 26 4.62 7.19 2.72
N ARG A 27 3.40 7.38 3.22
CA ARG A 27 2.24 7.72 2.39
C ARG A 27 2.34 9.11 1.78
N ALA A 28 2.73 10.11 2.57
CA ALA A 28 2.87 11.49 2.11
C ALA A 28 3.91 11.63 0.99
N HIS A 29 5.04 10.93 1.13
CA HIS A 29 6.14 10.97 0.16
C HIS A 29 6.09 9.83 -0.87
N ARG A 30 5.06 8.97 -0.84
CA ARG A 30 4.87 7.85 -1.76
C ARG A 30 6.07 6.91 -1.81
N LEU A 31 6.65 6.66 -0.63
CA LEU A 31 7.83 5.82 -0.45
C LEU A 31 7.41 4.37 -0.27
N CYS A 32 8.21 3.44 -0.79
CA CYS A 32 8.04 2.01 -0.55
C CYS A 32 9.00 1.57 0.57
N PRO A 33 8.54 0.93 1.66
CA PRO A 33 9.41 0.44 2.73
C PRO A 33 10.25 -0.76 2.32
N PHE A 34 9.89 -1.43 1.21
CA PHE A 34 10.56 -2.64 0.72
C PHE A 34 11.71 -2.36 -0.25
N ASN A 35 12.00 -1.09 -0.58
CA ASN A 35 13.16 -0.68 -1.40
C ASN A 35 13.27 -1.37 -2.78
N ASN A 36 12.16 -1.76 -3.42
CA ASN A 36 12.23 -2.43 -4.72
C ASN A 36 12.56 -1.49 -5.88
N LYS A 37 13.73 -1.73 -6.47
CA LYS A 37 14.26 -1.27 -7.77
C LYS A 37 14.39 0.23 -8.02
N ILE A 38 13.56 1.10 -7.45
CA ILE A 38 13.66 2.58 -7.56
C ILE A 38 13.22 3.19 -6.20
N PRO A 39 13.92 4.20 -5.65
CA PRO A 39 13.61 4.80 -4.34
C PRO A 39 12.22 5.45 -4.21
N ASN A 40 11.45 5.51 -5.31
CA ASN A 40 10.08 6.00 -5.38
C ASN A 40 9.16 4.86 -5.82
N CYS A 41 8.00 4.71 -5.19
CA CYS A 41 6.97 3.76 -5.64
C CYS A 41 6.51 4.13 -7.07
N THR A 42 6.96 3.38 -8.07
CA THR A 42 6.59 3.58 -9.49
C THR A 42 5.36 2.76 -9.82
N LYS A 43 4.16 3.24 -9.50
CA LYS A 43 2.96 2.50 -9.92
C LYS A 43 2.76 2.45 -11.46
N ASP A 44 3.49 3.10 -12.37
CA ASP A 44 4.66 2.60 -13.13
C ASP A 44 5.06 3.69 -14.17
N LYS A 45 4.65 4.95 -13.90
CA LYS A 45 4.83 6.21 -14.70
C LYS A 45 3.76 7.27 -14.40
N ALA A 46 2.84 7.04 -13.45
CA ALA A 46 1.81 8.02 -13.14
C ALA A 46 2.33 9.08 -12.17
N LYS A 47 2.12 10.38 -12.49
CA LYS A 47 2.37 11.53 -11.60
C LYS A 47 1.76 11.38 -10.19
N ASN A 48 0.82 10.45 -9.98
CA ASN A 48 0.11 10.16 -8.73
C ASN A 48 -0.12 8.63 -8.53
N PRO A 49 0.85 7.87 -8.00
CA PRO A 49 0.64 6.45 -7.69
C PRO A 49 -0.41 6.28 -6.58
N LEU A 50 -1.40 5.41 -6.79
CA LEU A 50 -2.40 5.05 -5.78
C LEU A 50 -1.79 4.32 -4.55
N GLY A 51 -0.63 3.67 -4.70
CA GLY A 51 0.12 3.08 -3.58
C GLY A 51 -0.54 1.88 -2.90
N VAL A 52 -1.47 1.18 -3.54
CA VAL A 52 -2.12 -0.03 -3.00
C VAL A 52 -1.14 -1.21 -3.08
N CYS A 53 -0.71 -1.70 -1.92
CA CYS A 53 0.26 -2.81 -1.82
C CYS A 53 -0.42 -4.16 -1.62
N SER A 54 -1.56 -4.18 -0.92
CA SER A 54 -2.39 -5.37 -0.75
C SER A 54 -3.86 -5.03 -0.52
N ILE A 55 -4.73 -5.99 -0.82
CA ILE A 55 -6.18 -5.90 -0.65
C ILE A 55 -6.73 -7.09 0.14
N PHE A 56 -7.91 -6.92 0.72
CA PHE A 56 -8.71 -8.03 1.21
C PHE A 56 -9.55 -8.61 0.07
N HIS A 57 -9.37 -9.89 -0.20
CA HIS A 57 -10.16 -10.65 -1.17
C HIS A 57 -10.50 -12.02 -0.58
N ASN A 58 -11.79 -12.37 -0.52
CA ASN A 58 -12.29 -13.62 0.05
C ASN A 58 -11.72 -13.92 1.44
N ASN A 59 -11.71 -12.91 2.32
CA ASN A 59 -11.18 -13.00 3.69
C ASN A 59 -9.65 -13.21 3.79
N ASN A 60 -8.94 -13.14 2.66
CA ASN A 60 -7.48 -13.26 2.59
C ASN A 60 -6.85 -11.93 2.21
N THR A 61 -5.62 -11.70 2.69
CA THR A 61 -4.82 -10.56 2.23
C THR A 61 -4.05 -10.98 0.99
N VAL A 62 -4.26 -10.27 -0.12
CA VAL A 62 -3.63 -10.57 -1.42
C VAL A 62 -2.73 -9.39 -1.81
N ILE A 63 -1.49 -9.70 -2.15
CA ILE A 63 -0.50 -8.72 -2.60
C ILE A 63 -0.83 -8.28 -4.03
N THR A 64 -0.83 -6.98 -4.27
CA THR A 64 -1.11 -6.38 -5.59
C THR A 64 0.10 -5.72 -6.22
N CYS A 65 1.19 -5.56 -5.47
CA CYS A 65 2.46 -5.03 -5.97
C CYS A 65 3.39 -6.21 -6.26
N PRO A 66 3.86 -6.40 -7.51
CA PRO A 66 4.59 -7.61 -7.92
C PRO A 66 6.00 -7.74 -7.32
N ILE A 67 6.40 -6.79 -6.46
CA ILE A 67 7.77 -6.47 -6.01
C ILE A 67 8.41 -5.42 -6.93
#